data_AF-A0A977KUR9-F1
#
_entry.id   AF-A0A977KUR9-F1
#
_cell.length_a   1.000
_cell.length_b   1.000
_cell.length_c   1.000
_cell.angle_alpha   90.00
_cell.angle_beta   90.00
_cell.angle_gamma   90.00
#
_symmetry.space_group_name_H-M   'P 1'
#
loop_
_entity.id
_entity.type
_entity.pdbx_description
1 polymer ?
#
loop_
_entity_poly.entity_id
_entity_poly.type
_entity_poly.pdbx_seq_one_letter_code
_entity_poly.pdbx_strand_id
1 'polypeptide(L)'
;MELAMIRFLAPMFKKCLMQIRLFIVLLTLLGFNLLLVPDTNAMIDQREESPGHLLDQSRETLQDQQGHRWQVILFKQTQNHQAATINLRLVGFPEITTFIHPAPLLIRSFTQLDRLAQDVFAEKAPATNVGQYDFQDIIQQMEASSFWELEIPVVSESKIILKIPYFLIREWQKLVAAPIT
;
A
#
# COMPACT_ATOMS: atom_id res chain seq x y z
N MET A 1 57.59 -43.47 12.91
CA MET A 1 56.69 -42.49 13.55
C MET A 1 55.80 -41.76 12.54
N GLU A 2 56.19 -41.62 11.27
CA GLU A 2 55.36 -40.95 10.23
C GLU A 2 54.10 -41.71 9.77
N LEU A 3 54.16 -43.04 9.63
CA LEU A 3 53.04 -43.81 9.06
C LEU A 3 51.76 -43.81 9.93
N ALA A 4 51.91 -43.65 11.26
CA ALA A 4 50.79 -43.61 12.20
C ALA A 4 50.03 -42.27 12.14
N MET A 5 50.72 -41.18 11.80
CA MET A 5 50.15 -39.83 11.72
C MET A 5 49.25 -39.68 10.49
N ILE A 6 49.69 -40.20 9.34
CA ILE A 6 48.95 -40.15 8.05
C ILE A 6 47.63 -40.95 8.14
N ARG A 7 47.65 -42.08 8.86
CA ARG A 7 46.47 -42.95 9.05
C ARG A 7 45.37 -42.30 9.89
N PHE A 8 45.72 -41.31 10.72
CA PHE A 8 44.80 -40.54 11.56
C PHE A 8 44.33 -39.22 10.91
N LEU A 9 45.14 -38.60 10.05
CA LEU A 9 44.83 -37.33 9.36
C LEU A 9 43.84 -37.50 8.19
N ALA A 10 43.93 -38.59 7.43
CA ALA A 10 43.04 -38.86 6.28
C ALA A 10 41.53 -38.92 6.61
N PRO A 11 41.07 -39.59 7.69
CA PRO A 11 39.65 -39.58 8.05
C PRO A 11 39.17 -38.23 8.60
N MET A 12 40.05 -37.45 9.25
CA MET A 12 39.71 -36.09 9.70
C MET A 12 39.54 -35.13 8.51
N PHE A 13 40.38 -35.24 7.48
CA PHE A 13 40.26 -34.43 6.26
C PHE A 13 38.98 -34.76 5.47
N LYS A 14 38.59 -36.03 5.39
CA LYS A 14 37.32 -36.45 4.76
C LYS A 14 36.09 -35.95 5.52
N LYS A 15 36.10 -35.98 6.85
CA LYS A 15 35.01 -35.45 7.69
C LYS A 15 34.89 -33.93 7.54
N CYS A 16 36.01 -33.22 7.52
CA CYS A 16 36.03 -31.77 7.27
C CYS A 16 35.51 -31.42 5.87
N LEU A 17 35.95 -32.15 4.84
CA LEU A 17 35.45 -31.97 3.47
C LEU A 17 33.94 -32.26 3.36
N MET A 18 33.43 -33.25 4.08
CA MET A 18 32.00 -33.57 4.14
C MET A 18 31.19 -32.46 4.83
N GLN A 19 31.70 -31.89 5.92
CA GLN A 19 31.05 -30.79 6.63
C GLN A 19 31.03 -29.50 5.79
N ILE A 20 32.11 -29.22 5.05
CA ILE A 20 32.16 -28.07 4.12
C ILE A 20 31.13 -28.24 3.00
N ARG A 21 31.01 -29.45 2.41
CA ARG A 21 29.99 -29.72 1.39
C ARG A 21 28.58 -29.54 1.91
N LEU A 22 28.29 -30.02 3.12
CA LEU A 22 26.98 -29.86 3.76
C LEU A 22 26.67 -28.37 4.01
N PHE A 23 27.65 -27.59 4.45
CA PHE A 23 27.50 -26.16 4.69
C PHE A 23 27.25 -25.37 3.40
N ILE A 24 27.94 -25.72 2.31
CA ILE A 24 27.71 -25.12 0.99
C ILE A 24 26.30 -25.44 0.49
N VAL A 25 25.84 -26.68 0.63
CA VAL A 25 24.47 -27.08 0.25
C VAL A 25 23.41 -26.33 1.08
N LEU A 26 23.67 -26.12 2.38
CA LEU A 26 22.77 -25.37 3.24
C LEU A 26 22.70 -23.89 2.83
N LEU A 27 23.86 -23.28 2.50
CA LEU A 27 23.93 -21.91 2.01
C LEU A 27 23.26 -21.73 0.65
N THR A 28 23.41 -22.68 -0.28
CA THR A 28 22.73 -22.61 -1.58
C THR A 28 21.22 -22.76 -1.44
N LEU A 29 20.75 -23.67 -0.57
CA LEU A 29 19.33 -23.78 -0.26
C LEU A 29 18.77 -22.50 0.37
N LEU A 30 19.51 -21.88 1.30
CA LEU A 30 19.07 -20.64 1.94
C LEU A 30 19.06 -19.46 0.97
N GLY A 31 20.08 -19.33 0.12
CA GLY A 31 20.15 -18.29 -0.92
C GLY A 31 19.09 -18.42 -2.02
N PHE A 32 18.72 -19.65 -2.38
CA PHE A 32 17.68 -19.89 -3.40
C PHE A 32 16.30 -19.42 -2.96
N ASN A 33 15.98 -19.50 -1.66
CA ASN A 33 14.71 -18.99 -1.12
C ASN A 33 14.59 -17.45 -1.21
N LEU A 34 15.71 -16.73 -1.18
CA LEU A 34 15.73 -15.25 -1.31
C LEU A 34 15.47 -14.78 -2.75
N LEU A 35 15.76 -15.62 -3.75
CA LEU A 35 15.52 -15.32 -5.17
C LEU A 35 14.08 -15.64 -5.62
N LEU A 36 13.32 -16.34 -4.77
CA LEU A 36 11.94 -16.73 -5.02
C LEU A 36 10.93 -15.81 -4.34
N VAL A 37 11.35 -14.67 -3.76
CA VAL A 37 10.41 -13.66 -3.29
C VAL A 37 9.68 -13.13 -4.53
N PRO A 38 8.39 -13.47 -4.73
CA PRO A 38 7.66 -12.91 -5.85
C PRO A 38 7.58 -11.40 -5.66
N ASP A 39 7.72 -10.65 -6.74
CA ASP A 39 7.33 -9.25 -6.74
C ASP A 39 5.91 -9.20 -6.17
N THR A 40 5.74 -8.49 -5.05
CA THR A 40 4.42 -8.23 -4.49
C THR A 40 3.70 -7.31 -5.47
N ASN A 41 3.10 -7.92 -6.48
CA ASN A 41 2.21 -7.26 -7.41
C ASN A 41 0.94 -6.96 -6.62
N ALA A 42 0.81 -5.70 -6.21
CA ALA A 42 -0.42 -5.19 -5.62
C ALA A 42 -1.59 -5.48 -6.58
N MET A 43 -2.71 -5.93 -6.01
CA MET A 43 -3.89 -6.36 -6.75
C MET A 43 -4.66 -5.12 -7.23
N ILE A 44 -4.26 -4.56 -8.37
CA ILE A 44 -5.09 -3.60 -9.11
C ILE A 44 -6.26 -4.41 -9.67
N ASP A 45 -7.46 -4.14 -9.16
CA ASP A 45 -8.67 -4.85 -9.55
C ASP A 45 -9.45 -4.00 -10.55
N GLN A 46 -9.43 -4.39 -11.82
CA GLN A 46 -10.18 -3.73 -12.88
C GLN A 46 -11.58 -4.33 -12.94
N ARG A 47 -12.61 -3.52 -12.71
CA ARG A 47 -14.01 -3.97 -12.83
C ARG A 47 -14.77 -3.05 -13.76
N GLU A 48 -15.42 -3.63 -14.76
CA GLU A 48 -16.45 -2.96 -15.54
C GLU A 48 -17.70 -2.85 -14.67
N GLU A 49 -17.97 -1.66 -14.09
CA GLU A 49 -19.12 -1.47 -13.20
C GLU A 49 -20.47 -1.47 -13.97
N SER A 50 -20.45 -1.17 -15.27
CA SER A 50 -21.59 -1.14 -16.20
C SER A 50 -21.08 -0.93 -17.65
N PRO A 51 -21.85 -1.27 -18.70
CA PRO A 51 -21.43 -0.99 -20.08
C PRO A 51 -21.09 0.49 -20.27
N GLY A 52 -19.83 0.81 -20.59
CA GLY A 52 -19.34 2.18 -20.78
C GLY A 52 -18.77 2.88 -19.53
N HIS A 53 -18.62 2.17 -18.41
CA HIS A 53 -17.98 2.66 -17.18
C HIS A 53 -16.74 1.84 -16.86
N LEU A 54 -15.56 2.42 -17.11
CA LEU A 54 -14.27 1.80 -16.76
C LEU A 54 -13.81 2.31 -15.39
N LEU A 55 -13.51 1.37 -14.48
CA LEU A 55 -13.03 1.63 -13.12
C LEU A 55 -11.73 0.86 -12.86
N ASP A 56 -10.64 1.61 -12.68
CA ASP A 56 -9.39 1.10 -12.11
C ASP A 56 -9.35 1.50 -10.62
N GLN A 57 -9.12 0.55 -9.71
CA GLN A 57 -9.01 0.84 -8.27
C GLN A 57 -7.80 0.16 -7.60
N SER A 58 -7.24 0.86 -6.62
CA SER A 58 -6.30 0.36 -5.62
C SER A 58 -7.01 0.39 -4.27
N ARG A 59 -7.09 -0.76 -3.60
CA ARG A 59 -7.81 -0.92 -2.33
C ARG A 59 -6.90 -1.54 -1.30
N GLU A 60 -6.70 -0.82 -0.21
CA GLU A 60 -5.92 -1.30 0.92
C GLU A 60 -6.67 -1.17 2.24
N THR A 61 -6.31 -2.02 3.19
CA THR A 61 -6.78 -1.91 4.58
C THR A 61 -5.67 -1.38 5.46
N LEU A 62 -5.85 -0.18 6.00
CA LEU A 62 -4.90 0.47 6.90
C LEU A 62 -5.48 0.52 8.32
N GLN A 63 -4.61 0.82 9.29
CA GLN A 63 -5.02 1.09 10.67
C GLN A 63 -4.73 2.54 11.02
N ASP A 64 -5.64 3.16 11.74
CA ASP A 64 -5.40 4.48 12.33
C ASP A 64 -4.54 4.38 13.60
N GLN A 65 -4.25 5.52 14.22
CA GLN A 65 -3.46 5.59 15.44
C GLN A 65 -4.11 4.93 16.67
N GLN A 66 -5.40 4.59 16.60
CA GLN A 66 -6.16 3.89 17.63
C GLN A 66 -6.26 2.38 17.35
N GLY A 67 -5.77 1.92 16.18
CA GLY A 67 -5.82 0.53 15.75
C GLY A 67 -7.13 0.14 15.03
N HIS A 68 -8.03 1.09 14.76
CA HIS A 68 -9.23 0.80 13.99
C HIS A 68 -8.87 0.63 12.51
N ARG A 69 -9.57 -0.29 11.83
CA ARG A 69 -9.31 -0.59 10.42
C ARG A 69 -10.07 0.36 9.51
N TRP A 70 -9.40 0.79 8.45
CA TRP A 70 -9.90 1.68 7.42
C TRP A 70 -9.73 1.03 6.06
N GLN A 71 -10.79 1.03 5.24
CA GLN A 71 -10.60 0.76 3.82
C GLN A 71 -10.25 2.06 3.11
N VAL A 72 -9.13 2.04 2.40
CA VAL A 72 -8.61 3.15 1.61
C VAL A 72 -8.65 2.73 0.16
N ILE A 73 -9.48 3.43 -0.63
CA ILE A 73 -9.75 3.05 -2.01
C ILE A 73 -9.44 4.26 -2.88
N LEU A 74 -8.31 4.24 -3.59
CA LEU A 74 -8.10 5.19 -4.67
C LEU A 74 -8.65 4.57 -5.95
N PHE A 75 -9.44 5.33 -6.70
CA PHE A 75 -9.95 4.87 -7.96
C PHE A 75 -9.98 5.96 -9.02
N LYS A 76 -9.80 5.53 -10.25
CA LYS A 76 -9.87 6.34 -11.45
C LYS A 76 -11.02 5.79 -12.28
N GLN A 77 -11.99 6.63 -12.57
CA GLN A 77 -13.20 6.24 -13.29
C GLN A 77 -13.46 7.17 -14.48
N THR A 78 -14.04 6.62 -15.54
CA THR A 78 -14.60 7.40 -16.67
C THR A 78 -16.08 7.17 -16.77
N GLN A 79 -16.81 8.22 -17.13
CA GLN A 79 -18.24 8.16 -17.36
C GLN A 79 -18.55 8.72 -18.75
N ASN A 80 -19.14 7.90 -19.63
CA ASN A 80 -19.70 8.34 -20.92
C ASN A 80 -18.78 9.26 -21.75
N HIS A 81 -17.52 8.84 -22.01
CA HIS A 81 -16.53 9.61 -22.78
C HIS A 81 -16.07 10.94 -22.14
N GLN A 82 -16.39 11.18 -20.87
CA GLN A 82 -15.86 12.32 -20.12
C GLN A 82 -14.44 12.04 -19.62
N ALA A 83 -13.73 13.13 -19.26
CA ALA A 83 -12.42 13.03 -18.64
C ALA A 83 -12.47 12.14 -17.40
N ALA A 84 -11.42 11.34 -17.19
CA ALA A 84 -11.31 10.48 -16.03
C ALA A 84 -11.27 11.34 -14.75
N THR A 85 -11.96 10.89 -13.72
CA THR A 85 -11.90 11.49 -12.38
C THR A 85 -11.13 10.56 -11.45
N ILE A 86 -10.33 11.15 -10.56
CA ILE A 86 -9.54 10.41 -9.57
C ILE A 86 -10.02 10.80 -8.19
N ASN A 87 -10.53 9.82 -7.44
CA ASN A 87 -11.07 10.05 -6.12
C ASN A 87 -10.46 9.08 -5.11
N LEU A 88 -10.30 9.55 -3.88
CA LEU A 88 -9.97 8.74 -2.72
C LEU A 88 -11.22 8.54 -1.88
N ARG A 89 -11.63 7.29 -1.68
CA ARG A 89 -12.69 6.90 -0.75
C ARG A 89 -12.10 6.30 0.52
N LEU A 90 -12.57 6.80 1.65
CA LEU A 90 -12.20 6.34 2.99
C LEU A 90 -13.45 5.74 3.65
N VAL A 91 -13.34 4.49 4.09
CA VAL A 91 -14.42 3.81 4.83
C VAL A 91 -13.91 3.45 6.21
N GLY A 92 -14.48 4.09 7.22
CA GLY A 92 -14.21 3.79 8.62
C GLY A 92 -15.08 2.67 9.15
N PHE A 93 -14.73 2.16 10.33
CA PHE A 93 -15.55 1.15 10.99
C PHE A 93 -16.94 1.74 11.32
N PRO A 94 -18.04 1.03 10.98
CA PRO A 94 -19.39 1.48 11.30
C PRO A 94 -19.56 1.78 12.80
N GLU A 95 -20.48 2.68 13.17
CA GLU A 95 -20.78 3.10 14.55
C GLU A 95 -19.68 3.91 15.28
N ILE A 96 -18.40 3.72 14.92
CA ILE A 96 -17.27 4.44 15.52
C ILE A 96 -16.94 5.69 14.68
N THR A 97 -17.07 5.59 13.36
CA THR A 97 -16.74 6.69 12.45
C THR A 97 -17.99 7.38 11.92
N THR A 98 -18.07 8.69 12.13
CA THR A 98 -19.02 9.58 11.45
C THR A 98 -18.25 10.74 10.84
N PHE A 99 -18.23 10.81 9.51
CA PHE A 99 -17.61 11.90 8.77
C PHE A 99 -18.41 13.19 8.94
N ILE A 100 -17.70 14.31 8.95
CA ILE A 100 -18.30 15.64 8.83
C ILE A 100 -18.42 15.94 7.33
N HIS A 101 -19.63 16.30 6.90
CA HIS A 101 -19.90 16.75 5.53
C HIS A 101 -20.61 18.10 5.55
N PRO A 102 -20.24 19.05 4.67
CA PRO A 102 -19.01 19.07 3.88
C PRO A 102 -17.79 19.40 4.77
N ALA A 103 -16.68 18.68 4.60
CA ALA A 103 -15.40 19.06 5.19
C ALA A 103 -14.21 18.54 4.37
N PRO A 104 -13.20 19.36 4.06
CA PRO A 104 -12.05 18.91 3.28
C PRO A 104 -11.18 17.93 4.07
N LEU A 105 -10.55 16.98 3.37
CA LEU A 105 -9.52 16.14 3.94
C LEU A 105 -8.21 16.91 4.01
N LEU A 106 -7.58 16.95 5.18
CA LEU A 106 -6.28 17.56 5.35
C LEU A 106 -5.18 16.52 5.12
N ILE A 107 -4.23 16.85 4.25
CA ILE A 107 -3.15 15.98 3.81
C ILE A 107 -1.83 16.63 4.19
N ARG A 108 -1.06 15.97 5.05
CA ARG A 108 0.21 16.46 5.56
C ARG A 108 1.39 15.62 5.11
N SER A 109 2.51 16.30 4.91
CA SER A 109 3.84 15.72 4.72
C SER A 109 4.82 16.43 5.66
N PHE A 110 5.89 15.74 6.06
CA PHE A 110 6.96 16.37 6.85
C PHE A 110 7.80 17.35 6.04
N THR A 111 7.83 17.19 4.71
CA THR A 111 8.73 17.91 3.81
C THR A 111 8.00 18.90 2.91
N GLN A 112 6.68 18.80 2.80
CA GLN A 112 5.87 19.59 1.87
C GLN A 112 4.74 20.33 2.59
N LEU A 113 4.22 21.37 1.94
CA LEU A 113 3.09 22.14 2.44
C LEU A 113 1.83 21.28 2.52
N ASP A 114 1.04 21.51 3.57
CA ASP A 114 -0.28 20.90 3.73
C ASP A 114 -1.16 21.14 2.48
N ARG A 115 -1.97 20.13 2.16
CA ARG A 115 -2.92 20.13 1.06
C ARG A 115 -4.32 19.82 1.58
N LEU A 116 -5.32 20.32 0.88
CA LEU A 116 -6.72 20.04 1.15
C LEU A 116 -7.31 19.33 -0.06
N ALA A 117 -7.96 18.19 0.16
CA ALA A 117 -8.78 17.53 -0.84
C ALA A 117 -10.25 17.86 -0.59
N GLN A 118 -10.96 18.25 -1.66
CA GLN A 118 -12.36 18.63 -1.56
C GLN A 118 -13.24 17.41 -1.31
N ASP A 119 -14.24 17.57 -0.44
CA ASP A 119 -15.26 16.55 -0.18
C ASP A 119 -16.24 16.43 -1.36
N VAL A 120 -16.28 15.25 -1.98
CA VAL A 120 -17.15 14.93 -3.12
C VAL A 120 -18.58 14.63 -2.65
N PHE A 121 -18.77 14.22 -1.39
CA PHE A 121 -20.07 13.93 -0.80
C PHE A 121 -20.66 15.10 -0.02
N ALA A 122 -20.26 16.34 -0.37
CA ALA A 122 -20.71 17.57 0.28
C ALA A 122 -22.24 17.67 0.49
N GLU A 123 -23.04 17.17 -0.46
CA GLU A 123 -24.50 17.17 -0.36
C GLU A 123 -25.07 15.93 0.34
N LYS A 124 -24.59 14.74 -0.04
CA LYS A 124 -25.10 13.47 0.47
C LYS A 124 -24.08 12.34 0.33
N ALA A 125 -23.63 11.84 1.47
CA ALA A 125 -22.83 10.62 1.54
C ALA A 125 -23.72 9.35 1.45
N PRO A 126 -23.19 8.24 0.90
CA PRO A 126 -23.89 6.96 0.84
C PRO A 126 -24.08 6.33 2.22
N ALA A 127 -23.18 6.62 3.17
CA ALA A 127 -23.25 6.23 4.57
C ALA A 127 -22.44 7.20 5.42
N THR A 128 -22.74 7.29 6.72
CA THR A 128 -22.08 8.23 7.65
C THR A 128 -20.61 7.91 7.89
N ASN A 129 -20.19 6.66 7.71
CA ASN A 129 -18.82 6.19 7.88
C ASN A 129 -18.02 6.18 6.56
N VAL A 130 -18.49 6.87 5.53
CA VAL A 130 -17.86 6.92 4.20
C VAL A 130 -17.60 8.36 3.80
N GLY A 131 -16.32 8.69 3.58
CA GLY A 131 -15.89 9.94 2.95
C GLY A 131 -15.32 9.68 1.56
N GLN A 132 -15.45 10.66 0.66
CA GLN A 132 -14.83 10.62 -0.66
C GLN A 132 -14.27 12.00 -1.01
N TYR A 133 -13.04 12.02 -1.51
CA TYR A 133 -12.30 13.25 -1.74
C TYR A 133 -11.69 13.30 -3.13
N ASP A 134 -11.69 14.48 -3.74
CA ASP A 134 -11.07 14.72 -5.03
C ASP A 134 -9.54 14.67 -4.90
N PHE A 135 -8.91 13.75 -5.62
CA PHE A 135 -7.47 13.52 -5.62
C PHE A 135 -6.80 13.82 -6.97
N GLN A 136 -7.55 14.39 -7.92
CA GLN A 136 -7.12 14.62 -9.30
C GLN A 136 -5.76 15.33 -9.39
N ASP A 137 -5.62 16.45 -8.69
CA ASP A 137 -4.41 17.28 -8.75
C ASP A 137 -3.40 16.97 -7.63
N ILE A 138 -3.80 16.17 -6.64
CA ILE A 138 -3.01 15.93 -5.43
C ILE A 138 -2.03 14.79 -5.64
N ILE A 139 -2.47 13.69 -6.27
CA ILE A 139 -1.70 12.45 -6.32
C ILE A 139 -0.34 12.58 -7.03
N GLN A 140 -0.27 13.41 -8.07
CA GLN A 140 0.96 13.65 -8.82
C GLN A 140 1.98 14.48 -8.04
N GLN A 141 1.54 15.22 -7.02
CA GLN A 141 2.39 16.05 -6.17
C GLN A 141 2.94 15.27 -4.97
N MET A 142 2.35 14.12 -4.64
CA MET A 142 2.76 13.33 -3.49
C MET A 142 4.09 12.63 -3.73
N GLU A 143 5.12 12.96 -2.95
CA GLU A 143 6.39 12.24 -3.00
C GLU A 143 6.23 10.82 -2.44
N ALA A 144 6.69 9.83 -3.21
CA ALA A 144 6.64 8.42 -2.84
C ALA A 144 7.97 7.93 -2.20
N SER A 145 8.55 8.78 -1.35
CA SER A 145 9.81 8.56 -0.61
C SER A 145 9.59 8.40 0.90
N SER A 146 8.44 8.86 1.42
CA SER A 146 8.09 8.86 2.84
C SER A 146 6.59 8.56 3.04
N PHE A 147 6.10 8.69 4.28
CA PHE A 147 4.69 8.54 4.58
C PHE A 147 3.97 9.90 4.57
N TRP A 148 2.70 9.86 4.19
CA TRP A 148 1.79 11.00 4.25
C TRP A 148 0.73 10.76 5.32
N GLU A 149 0.26 11.83 5.94
CA GLU A 149 -0.79 11.76 6.95
C GLU A 149 -2.09 12.35 6.42
N LEU A 150 -3.17 11.58 6.49
CA LEU A 150 -4.52 12.05 6.21
C LEU A 150 -5.22 12.33 7.55
N GLU A 151 -5.49 13.59 7.84
CA GLU A 151 -6.30 14.00 8.99
C GLU A 151 -7.77 14.01 8.55
N ILE A 152 -8.52 13.01 9.04
CA ILE A 152 -9.88 12.71 8.59
C ILE A 152 -10.89 13.58 9.37
N PRO A 153 -11.76 14.35 8.70
CA PRO A 153 -12.76 15.18 9.36
C PRO A 153 -13.91 14.32 9.89
N VAL A 154 -13.92 14.05 11.19
CA VAL A 154 -14.94 13.26 11.87
C VAL A 154 -15.57 14.02 13.03
N VAL A 155 -16.82 13.65 13.38
CA VAL A 155 -17.59 14.31 14.45
C VAL A 155 -16.98 14.09 15.84
N SER A 156 -16.19 13.04 16.04
CA SER A 156 -15.55 12.73 17.34
C SER A 156 -14.53 13.79 17.74
N GLU A 157 -14.35 14.01 19.04
CA GLU A 157 -13.37 14.96 19.58
C GLU A 157 -11.91 14.59 19.28
N SER A 158 -11.63 13.30 19.08
CA SER A 158 -10.29 12.85 18.68
C SER A 158 -10.08 13.01 17.18
N LYS A 159 -9.00 13.71 16.80
CA LYS A 159 -8.49 13.70 15.43
C LYS A 159 -8.20 12.26 15.01
N ILE A 160 -8.60 11.86 13.81
CA ILE A 160 -8.23 10.56 13.23
C ILE A 160 -7.16 10.81 12.17
N ILE A 161 -6.02 10.11 12.30
CA ILE A 161 -4.86 10.25 11.43
C ILE A 161 -4.57 8.91 10.78
N LEU A 162 -4.63 8.87 9.45
CA LEU A 162 -4.27 7.70 8.67
C LEU A 162 -2.92 7.91 7.99
N LYS A 163 -1.96 7.02 8.28
CA LYS A 163 -0.63 7.06 7.67
C LYS A 163 -0.64 6.28 6.37
N ILE A 164 -0.43 6.98 5.26
CA ILE A 164 -0.31 6.41 3.92
C ILE A 164 1.17 6.13 3.66
N PRO A 165 1.57 4.86 3.53
CA PRO A 165 2.96 4.50 3.31
C PRO A 165 3.40 4.77 1.88
N TYR A 166 4.71 4.97 1.68
CA TYR A 166 5.28 5.31 0.37
C TYR A 166 4.92 4.31 -0.74
N PHE A 167 4.78 3.01 -0.42
CA PHE A 167 4.50 1.98 -1.42
C PHE A 167 3.10 2.13 -2.00
N LEU A 168 2.14 2.56 -1.18
CA LEU A 168 0.76 2.79 -1.60
C LEU A 168 0.67 4.04 -2.48
N ILE A 169 1.45 5.07 -2.19
CA ILE A 169 1.56 6.26 -3.06
C ILE A 169 2.14 5.88 -4.43
N ARG A 170 3.15 5.01 -4.47
CA ARG A 170 3.68 4.51 -5.75
C ARG A 170 2.63 3.74 -6.54
N GLU A 171 1.84 2.92 -5.87
CA GLU A 171 0.76 2.17 -6.51
C GLU A 171 -0.30 3.11 -7.09
N TRP A 172 -0.72 4.10 -6.31
CA TRP A 172 -1.66 5.12 -6.72
C TRP A 172 -1.17 5.92 -7.94
N GLN A 173 0.09 6.32 -7.96
CA GLN A 173 0.71 6.99 -9.11
C GLN A 173 0.72 6.10 -10.35
N LYS A 174 1.03 4.81 -10.21
CA LYS A 174 0.97 3.85 -11.31
C LYS A 174 -0.45 3.69 -11.86
N LEU A 175 -1.45 3.57 -10.98
CA LEU A 175 -2.87 3.45 -11.36
C LEU A 175 -3.33 4.66 -12.18
N VAL A 176 -2.94 5.87 -11.75
CA VAL A 176 -3.30 7.11 -12.42
C VAL A 176 -2.58 7.27 -13.75
N ALA A 177 -1.32 6.83 -13.85
CA ALA A 177 -0.54 6.90 -15.09
C ALA A 177 -0.95 5.84 -16.13
N ALA A 178 -1.56 4.73 -15.70
CA ALA A 178 -2.00 3.67 -16.60
C ALA A 178 -3.12 4.17 -17.54
N PRO A 179 -3.08 3.82 -18.84
CA PRO A 179 -4.20 4.10 -19.74
C PRO A 179 -5.43 3.32 -19.26
N ILE A 180 -6.60 3.95 -19.34
CA ILE A 180 -7.87 3.27 -19.09
C ILE A 180 -8.10 2.35 -20.28
N THR A 181 -8.11 1.05 -20.04
CA THR A 181 -8.17 0.02 -21.10
C THR A 181 -9.52 -0.66 -21.11
#